data_AF-A0A2G2YF73-F1
#
_entry.id   AF-A0A2G2YF73-F1
#
_cell.length_a   1.000
_cell.length_b   1.000
_cell.length_c   1.000
_cell.angle_alpha   90.00
_cell.angle_beta   90.00
_cell.angle_gamma   90.00
#
_symmetry.space_group_name_H-M   'P 1'
#
loop_
_entity.id
_entity.type
_entity.pdbx_description
1 polymer ?
#
loop_
_entity_poly.entity_id
_entity_poly.type
_entity_poly.pdbx_seq_one_letter_code
_entity_poly.pdbx_strand_id
1 'polypeptide(L)' 'MVDEVYVPINCSKEFHWVLAVIILKKRLIRVYESLSSKRKNEPPIEIQKLAVMVPTYLLDSGFFEKTE' A
#
# COMPACT_ATOMS: atom_id res chain seq x y z
N MET A 1 5.14 12.82 -13.55
CA MET A 1 5.23 11.50 -12.92
C MET A 1 4.62 11.60 -11.53
N VAL A 2 3.84 10.59 -11.13
CA VAL A 2 3.32 10.50 -9.76
C VAL A 2 4.38 9.85 -8.88
N ASP A 3 4.67 10.44 -7.73
CA ASP A 3 5.74 9.97 -6.82
C ASP A 3 5.18 9.20 -5.62
N GLU A 4 4.04 9.65 -5.08
CA GLU A 4 3.38 9.08 -3.91
C GLU A 4 1.86 8.95 -4.15
N VAL A 5 1.30 7.79 -3.79
CA VAL A 5 -0.14 7.52 -3.88
C VAL A 5 -0.67 7.19 -2.48
N TYR A 6 -1.72 7.90 -2.07
CA TYR A 6 -2.34 7.76 -0.76
C TYR A 6 -3.63 6.94 -0.90
N VAL A 7 -3.71 5.82 -0.18
CA VAL A 7 -4.82 4.87 -0.26
C VAL A 7 -5.41 4.66 1.14
N PRO A 8 -6.59 5.24 1.45
CA PRO A 8 -7.30 4.92 2.67
C PRO A 8 -7.94 3.53 2.54
N ILE A 9 -7.59 2.63 3.45
CA ILE A 9 -8.06 1.25 3.51
C ILE A 9 -9.01 1.12 4.69
N ASN A 10 -10.23 0.67 4.43
CA ASN A 10 -11.18 0.33 5.47
C ASN A 10 -10.98 -1.14 5.88
N CYS A 11 -10.47 -1.38 7.08
CA CYS A 11 -10.41 -2.71 7.66
C CYS A 11 -11.78 -3.07 8.24
N SER A 12 -12.47 -3.96 7.50
CA SER A 12 -13.84 -4.42 7.73
C SER A 12 -14.17 -4.89 9.15
N LYS A 13 -13.16 -5.26 9.94
CA LYS A 13 -13.36 -5.87 11.26
C LYS A 13 -13.75 -4.89 12.37
N GLU A 14 -13.36 -3.61 12.31
CA GLU A 14 -13.43 -2.73 13.51
C GLU A 14 -13.63 -1.22 13.24
N PHE A 15 -14.22 -0.79 12.11
CA PHE A 15 -14.23 0.64 11.70
C PHE A 15 -12.82 1.26 11.76
N HIS A 16 -11.82 0.42 11.44
CA HIS A 16 -10.42 0.76 11.57
C HIS A 16 -9.93 1.23 10.20
N TRP A 17 -9.57 2.50 10.11
CA TRP A 17 -8.95 3.05 8.91
C TRP A 17 -7.44 2.96 9.01
N VAL A 18 -6.86 2.44 7.94
CA VAL A 18 -5.42 2.38 7.73
C VAL A 18 -5.08 3.19 6.50
N LEU A 19 -4.03 3.99 6.56
CA LEU A 19 -3.54 4.75 5.42
C LEU A 19 -2.32 4.03 4.84
N ALA A 20 -2.43 3.53 3.62
CA ALA A 20 -1.29 3.05 2.85
C ALA A 20 -0.73 4.17 1.96
N VAL A 21 0.58 4.36 1.98
CA VAL A 21 1.32 5.30 1.14
C VAL A 21 2.25 4.50 0.24
N ILE A 22 1.99 4.55 -1.07
CA ILE A 22 2.78 3.85 -2.09
C ILE A 22 3.77 4.85 -2.66
N ILE A 23 5.05 4.66 -2.39
CA ILE A 23 6.15 5.47 -2.92
C ILE A 23 6.68 4.77 -4.17
N LEU A 24 6.22 5.22 -5.33
CA LEU A 24 6.45 4.55 -6.62
C LEU A 24 7.94 4.54 -6.99
N LYS A 25 8.63 5.67 -6.81
CA LYS A 25 10.08 5.79 -7.04
C LYS A 25 10.92 4.82 -6.19
N LYS A 26 10.46 4.50 -4.98
CA LYS A 26 11.15 3.60 -4.05
C LYS A 26 10.59 2.18 -4.06
N ARG A 27 9.55 1.92 -4.87
CA ARG A 27 8.77 0.66 -4.90
C ARG A 27 8.41 0.18 -3.48
N LEU A 28 8.02 1.12 -2.63
CA LEU A 28 7.80 0.90 -1.20
C LEU A 28 6.37 1.23 -0.83
N ILE A 29 5.74 0.37 -0.02
CA ILE A 29 4.46 0.65 0.61
C ILE A 29 4.70 0.90 2.11
N ARG A 30 4.28 2.07 2.59
CA ARG A 30 4.24 2.40 4.02
C ARG A 30 2.80 2.33 4.50
N VAL A 31 2.62 1.85 5.72
CA VAL A 31 1.29 1.66 6.31
C VAL A 31 1.25 2.44 7.61
N TYR A 32 0.25 3.28 7.75
CA TYR A 32 -0.03 4.06 8.96
C TYR A 32 -1.38 3.61 9.51
N GLU A 33 -1.35 2.88 10.61
CA GLU A 33 -2.57 2.53 11.34
C GLU A 33 -2.98 3.68 12.28
N SER A 34 -4.27 4.00 12.30
CA SER A 34 -4.84 5.02 13.19
C SER A 34 -4.82 4.63 14.67
N LEU A 35 -4.68 3.34 14.96
CA LEU A 35 -4.58 2.80 16.31
C LEU A 35 -3.11 2.57 16.64
N SER A 36 -2.64 3.14 17.75
CA SER A 36 -1.36 2.81 18.38
C SER A 36 -1.44 1.40 19.01
N SER A 37 -1.74 0.38 18.21
CA SER A 37 -1.83 -0.98 18.72
C SER A 37 -0.43 -1.51 18.96
N LYS A 38 -0.04 -1.63 20.22
CA LYS A 38 1.15 -2.38 20.69
C LYS A 38 1.12 -3.87 20.33
N ARG A 39 0.08 -4.33 19.63
CA ARG A 39 -0.12 -5.73 19.26
C ARG A 39 -0.65 -5.80 17.83
N LYS A 40 0.23 -6.16 16.91
CA LYS A 40 -0.02 -7.08 15.79
C LYS A 40 1.31 -7.22 15.06
N ASN A 41 1.92 -8.40 15.19
CA ASN A 41 3.15 -8.75 14.47
C ASN A 41 2.88 -8.96 12.97
N GLU A 42 1.61 -8.90 12.54
CA GLU A 42 1.19 -9.30 11.20
C GLU A 42 0.27 -8.24 10.57
N PRO A 43 0.57 -7.78 9.35
CA PRO A 43 -0.18 -6.72 8.69
C PRO A 43 -1.60 -7.18 8.29
N PRO A 44 -2.60 -6.28 8.30
CA PRO A 44 -3.95 -6.58 7.83
C PRO A 44 -3.99 -7.26 6.45
N ILE A 45 -4.95 -8.18 6.26
CA ILE A 45 -5.06 -8.98 5.04
C ILE A 45 -5.27 -8.12 3.79
N GLU A 46 -5.98 -6.99 3.92
CA GLU A 46 -6.20 -6.01 2.86
C GLU A 46 -4.88 -5.40 2.37
N ILE A 47 -3.93 -5.14 3.28
CA ILE A 47 -2.61 -4.61 2.95
C ILE A 47 -1.76 -5.67 2.27
N GLN A 48 -1.80 -6.92 2.75
CA GLN A 48 -1.06 -8.02 2.10
C GLN A 48 -1.49 -8.19 0.64
N LYS A 49 -2.81 -8.10 0.36
CA LYS A 49 -3.34 -8.14 -1.01
C LYS A 49 -2.85 -6.96 -1.85
N LEU A 50 -2.84 -5.74 -1.29
CA LEU A 50 -2.33 -4.55 -2.00
C LEU A 50 -0.83 -4.64 -2.27
N ALA A 51 -0.06 -5.21 -1.34
CA ALA A 51 1.38 -5.41 -1.50
C ALA A 51 1.73 -6.39 -2.62
N VAL A 52 0.81 -7.29 -2.99
CA VAL A 52 0.96 -8.16 -4.17
C VAL A 52 0.40 -7.49 -5.42
N MET A 53 -0.80 -6.92 -5.34
CA MET A 53 -1.50 -6.40 -6.52
C MET A 53 -0.84 -5.17 -7.12
N VAL A 54 -0.43 -4.21 -6.28
CA VAL A 54 0.10 -2.93 -6.74
C VAL A 54 1.43 -3.10 -7.49
N PRO A 55 2.45 -3.79 -6.96
CA PRO A 55 3.70 -4.00 -7.70
C PRO A 55 3.50 -4.79 -8.99
N THR A 56 2.65 -5.82 -8.98
CA THR A 56 2.35 -6.63 -10.17
C THR A 56 1.69 -5.79 -11.25
N TYR A 57 0.65 -5.02 -10.90
CA TYR A 57 -0.02 -4.14 -11.86
C TYR A 57 0.91 -3.06 -12.43
N LEU A 58 1.76 -2.46 -11.60
CA LEU A 58 2.72 -1.44 -12.05
C LEU A 58 3.80 -2.04 -12.96
N LEU A 59 4.18 -3.29 -12.74
CA LEU A 59 5.09 -4.01 -13.62
C LEU A 59 4.42 -4.32 -14.96
N ASP A 60 3.23 -4.92 -14.94
CA ASP A 60 2.49 -5.34 -16.13
C ASP A 60 2.04 -4.15 -16.99
N SER A 61 1.76 -3.00 -16.37
CA SER A 61 1.40 -1.76 -17.08
C SER A 61 2.59 -1.07 -17.75
N GLY A 62 3.80 -1.60 -17.60
CA GLY A 62 5.01 -0.95 -18.12
C GLY A 62 5.34 0.35 -17.41
N PHE A 63 4.78 0.63 -16.22
CA PHE A 63 4.99 1.90 -15.50
C PHE A 63 6.48 2.15 -15.19
N PHE A 64 7.24 1.07 -14.97
CA PHE A 64 8.68 1.14 -14.75
C PHE A 64 9.51 0.98 -16.02
N GLU A 65 8.88 0.63 -17.15
CA GLU A 65 9.54 0.65 -18.44
C GLU A 65 9.73 2.12 -18.83
N LYS A 66 10.99 2.55 -18.82
CA LYS A 66 11.36 3.87 -19.31
C LYS A 66 10.98 3.92 -20.80
N THR A 67 9.97 4.70 -21.14
CA THR A 67 9.98 5.34 -22.45
C THR A 67 10.96 6.51 -22.36
N GLU A 68 11.85 6.52 -23.34
CA GLU A 68 12.96 7.45 -23.59
C GLU A 68 12.58 8.93 -23.46
#